data_AF-A0A2V9Z604-F1
#
_entry.id   AF-A0A2V9Z604-F1
#
_cell.length_a   1.000
_cell.length_b   1.000
_cell.length_c   1.000
_cell.angle_alpha   90.00
_cell.angle_beta   90.00
_cell.angle_gamma   90.00
#
_symmetry.space_group_name_H-M   'P 1'
#
loop_
_entity.id
_entity.type
_entity.pdbx_description
1 polymer ?
#
loop_
_entity_poly.entity_id
_entity_poly.type
_entity_poly.pdbx_seq_one_letter_code
_entity_poly.pdbx_strand_id
1 'polypeptide(L)'
;MGPSPAYSYSAQVADVSVDEDTGEVTVHKVWAAHDCGRALNPVSVEGQIIGSVWMGLGQALQEEMVWKDGMLMNPGLLEYRSPSAVESPDVEPIIVESIDPEGPFGAKECSEGSLAATIPAISNAIYDAVGIRLHECPFTPERVLAALRAKKKVKAINLTEGIDPTDPARFREHGGSLWFRGKGPERHPLDPSRRETVAEVGGDD
;
A
#
# COMPACT_ATOMS: atom_id res chain seq x y z
N MET A 1 1.56 7.26 -17.95
CA MET A 1 1.26 8.71 -17.95
C MET A 1 2.29 9.48 -18.77
N GLY A 2 1.96 9.81 -20.03
CA GLY A 2 2.79 10.68 -20.88
C GLY A 2 2.74 12.15 -20.43
N PRO A 3 3.52 13.04 -21.07
CA PRO A 3 3.54 14.48 -20.74
C PRO A 3 2.30 15.21 -21.29
N SER A 4 1.11 14.69 -20.99
CA SER A 4 -0.16 15.34 -21.31
C SER A 4 -0.37 16.51 -20.35
N PRO A 5 -0.82 17.69 -20.85
CA PRO A 5 -1.20 18.81 -19.98
C PRO A 5 -2.50 18.54 -19.21
N ALA A 6 -3.28 17.54 -19.64
CA ALA A 6 -4.55 17.15 -19.03
C ALA A 6 -4.37 15.95 -18.09
N TYR A 7 -4.80 16.10 -16.84
CA TYR A 7 -4.79 15.05 -15.81
C TYR A 7 -6.22 14.57 -15.54
N SER A 8 -6.43 13.26 -15.73
CA SER A 8 -7.65 12.59 -15.29
C SER A 8 -7.48 12.07 -13.87
N TYR A 9 -8.59 12.03 -13.13
CA TYR A 9 -8.63 11.55 -11.76
C TYR A 9 -9.62 10.40 -11.64
N SER A 10 -9.36 9.48 -10.71
CA SER A 10 -10.26 8.36 -10.45
C SER A 10 -10.37 8.13 -8.95
N ALA A 11 -11.60 7.91 -8.50
CA ALA A 11 -11.89 7.53 -7.13
C ALA A 11 -12.79 6.29 -7.18
N GLN A 12 -12.39 5.25 -6.43
CA GLN A 12 -13.12 4.00 -6.41
C GLN A 12 -13.34 3.51 -4.98
N VAL A 13 -14.50 2.90 -4.76
CA VAL A 13 -14.85 2.19 -3.54
C VAL A 13 -15.23 0.78 -3.92
N ALA A 14 -14.62 -0.21 -3.27
CA ALA A 14 -14.92 -1.62 -3.47
C ALA A 14 -15.58 -2.18 -2.21
N ASP A 15 -16.70 -2.87 -2.39
CA ASP A 15 -17.34 -3.69 -1.36
C ASP A 15 -16.89 -5.15 -1.53
N VAL A 16 -16.30 -5.71 -0.47
CA VAL A 16 -15.58 -6.97 -0.50
C VAL A 16 -15.90 -7.79 0.73
N SER A 17 -16.10 -9.10 0.55
CA SER A 17 -16.07 -10.08 1.63
C SER A 17 -14.84 -10.99 1.51
N VAL A 18 -14.36 -11.47 2.66
CA VAL A 18 -13.23 -12.40 2.76
C VAL A 18 -13.65 -13.57 3.63
N ASP A 19 -13.54 -14.77 3.09
CA ASP A 19 -13.69 -16.01 3.86
C ASP A 19 -12.37 -16.30 4.61
N GLU A 20 -12.43 -16.29 5.95
CA GLU A 20 -11.24 -16.50 6.79
C GLU A 20 -10.71 -17.95 6.78
N ASP A 21 -11.54 -18.92 6.41
CA ASP A 21 -11.18 -20.34 6.41
C ASP A 21 -10.52 -20.74 5.09
N THR A 22 -11.00 -20.19 3.97
CA THR A 22 -10.47 -20.47 2.62
C THR A 22 -9.49 -19.41 2.12
N GLY A 23 -9.60 -18.17 2.60
CA GLY A 23 -8.91 -17.01 2.07
C GLY A 23 -9.55 -16.43 0.81
N GLU A 24 -10.71 -16.95 0.38
CA GLU A 24 -11.39 -16.48 -0.82
C GLU A 24 -11.89 -15.04 -0.65
N VAL A 25 -11.64 -14.20 -1.66
CA VAL A 25 -12.04 -12.79 -1.69
C VAL A 25 -13.13 -12.64 -2.75
N THR A 26 -14.31 -12.17 -2.34
CA THR A 26 -15.42 -11.87 -3.25
C THR A 26 -15.64 -10.37 -3.31
N VAL A 27 -15.59 -9.79 -4.51
CA VAL A 27 -15.94 -8.38 -4.75
C VAL A 27 -17.41 -8.32 -5.13
N HIS A 28 -18.23 -7.65 -4.33
CA HIS A 28 -19.67 -7.57 -4.56
C HIS A 28 -20.05 -6.41 -5.47
N LYS A 29 -19.47 -5.25 -5.19
CA LYS A 29 -19.80 -4.01 -5.89
C LYS A 29 -18.62 -3.06 -5.94
N VAL A 30 -18.47 -2.34 -7.04
CA VAL A 30 -17.49 -1.27 -7.20
C VAL A 30 -18.19 0.01 -7.65
N TRP A 31 -18.03 1.09 -6.90
CA TRP A 31 -18.38 2.44 -7.34
C TRP A 31 -17.15 3.08 -7.94
N ALA A 32 -17.22 3.48 -9.20
CA ALA A 32 -16.08 4.01 -9.93
C ALA A 32 -16.36 5.39 -10.50
N ALA A 33 -15.86 6.43 -9.83
CA ALA A 33 -15.90 7.79 -10.32
C ALA A 33 -14.64 8.11 -11.14
N HIS A 34 -14.83 8.60 -12.36
CA HIS A 34 -13.72 8.98 -13.25
C HIS A 34 -13.95 10.39 -13.83
N ASP A 35 -12.95 11.26 -13.69
CA ASP A 35 -12.91 12.58 -14.32
C ASP A 35 -12.35 12.47 -15.74
N CYS A 36 -13.25 12.43 -16.72
CA CYS A 36 -12.90 12.45 -18.14
C CYS A 36 -13.01 13.85 -18.76
N GLY A 37 -13.12 14.90 -17.94
CA GLY A 37 -13.28 16.29 -18.40
C GLY A 37 -14.66 16.56 -19.01
N ARG A 38 -14.92 16.06 -20.22
CA ARG A 38 -16.23 16.11 -20.88
C ARG A 38 -16.49 14.77 -21.56
N ALA A 39 -17.61 14.14 -21.23
CA ALA A 39 -18.02 12.89 -21.83
C ALA A 39 -18.59 13.13 -23.24
N LEU A 40 -17.76 12.95 -24.27
CA LEU A 40 -18.20 13.08 -25.67
C LEU A 40 -19.27 12.04 -26.04
N ASN A 41 -19.11 10.81 -25.52
CA ASN A 41 -20.09 9.74 -25.62
C ASN A 41 -20.23 9.06 -24.25
N PRO A 42 -21.23 9.44 -23.43
CA PRO A 42 -21.42 8.90 -22.08
C PRO A 42 -21.50 7.37 -22.04
N VAL A 43 -22.18 6.74 -23.01
CA VAL A 43 -22.32 5.28 -23.05
C VAL A 43 -20.98 4.58 -23.26
N SER A 44 -20.13 5.14 -24.13
CA SER A 44 -18.78 4.59 -24.33
C SER A 44 -17.86 4.83 -23.13
N VAL A 45 -18.01 5.98 -22.47
CA VAL A 45 -17.28 6.34 -21.23
C VAL A 45 -17.64 5.38 -20.10
N GLU A 46 -18.94 5.11 -19.89
CA GLU A 46 -19.42 4.10 -18.93
C GLU A 46 -18.85 2.72 -19.24
N GLY A 47 -18.90 2.29 -20.50
CA GLY A 47 -18.33 1.01 -20.93
C GLY A 47 -16.83 0.90 -20.68
N GLN A 48 -16.07 1.98 -20.86
CA GLN A 48 -14.64 2.02 -20.54
C GLN A 48 -14.39 1.91 -19.05
N ILE A 49 -15.13 2.66 -18.22
CA ILE A 49 -14.99 2.57 -16.76
C ILE A 49 -15.26 1.15 -16.27
N ILE A 50 -16.34 0.52 -16.75
CA ILE A 50 -16.69 -0.86 -16.41
C ILE A 50 -15.59 -1.82 -16.86
N GLY A 51 -15.12 -1.71 -18.11
CA GLY A 51 -14.04 -2.55 -18.64
C GLY A 51 -12.73 -2.43 -17.85
N SER A 52 -12.38 -1.21 -17.44
CA SER A 52 -11.16 -0.94 -16.68
C SER A 52 -11.23 -1.48 -15.26
N VAL A 53 -12.39 -1.40 -14.60
CA VAL A 53 -12.61 -2.08 -13.31
C VAL A 53 -12.49 -3.58 -13.47
N TRP A 54 -13.00 -4.15 -14.56
CA TRP A 54 -12.92 -5.58 -14.83
C TRP A 54 -11.48 -6.07 -15.06
N MET A 55 -10.70 -5.31 -15.82
CA MET A 55 -9.26 -5.57 -15.98
C MET A 55 -8.51 -5.45 -14.65
N GLY A 56 -8.81 -4.40 -13.87
CA GLY A 56 -8.24 -4.19 -12.54
C GLY A 56 -8.58 -5.31 -11.56
N LEU A 57 -9.78 -5.87 -11.63
CA LEU A 57 -10.22 -7.03 -10.85
C LEU A 57 -9.39 -8.28 -11.19
N GLY A 58 -9.20 -8.55 -12.49
CA GLY A 58 -8.36 -9.65 -12.95
C GLY A 58 -6.95 -9.55 -12.39
N GLN A 59 -6.32 -8.39 -12.56
CA GLN A 59 -4.98 -8.14 -12.01
C GLN A 59 -4.93 -8.19 -10.47
N ALA A 60 -5.99 -7.75 -9.79
CA ALA A 60 -6.04 -7.75 -8.33
C ALA A 60 -6.19 -9.15 -7.74
N LEU A 61 -6.94 -10.06 -8.37
CA LEU A 61 -7.34 -11.32 -7.74
C LEU A 61 -6.78 -12.58 -8.39
N GLN A 62 -6.50 -12.58 -9.70
CA GLN A 62 -6.31 -13.82 -10.46
C GLN A 62 -5.07 -13.81 -11.37
N GLU A 63 -4.81 -12.70 -12.06
CA GLU A 63 -3.84 -12.66 -13.14
C GLU A 63 -2.40 -12.58 -12.61
N GLU A 64 -1.61 -13.62 -12.91
CA GLU A 64 -0.19 -13.71 -12.60
C GLU A 64 0.55 -14.44 -13.72
N MET A 65 1.73 -13.95 -14.12
CA MET A 65 2.60 -14.67 -15.05
C MET A 65 3.66 -15.44 -14.25
N VAL A 66 3.63 -16.77 -14.36
CA VAL A 66 4.56 -17.65 -13.64
C VAL A 66 5.72 -18.03 -14.54
N TRP A 67 6.92 -17.59 -14.18
CA TRP A 67 8.14 -17.86 -14.94
C TRP A 67 8.99 -18.92 -14.24
N LYS A 68 9.54 -19.86 -15.00
CA LYS A 68 10.52 -20.84 -14.53
C LYS A 68 11.59 -21.05 -15.60
N ASP A 69 12.85 -20.85 -15.22
CA ASP A 69 14.00 -21.02 -16.12
C ASP A 69 13.87 -20.22 -17.44
N GLY A 70 13.25 -19.04 -17.36
CA GLY A 70 12.99 -18.16 -18.52
C GLY A 70 11.78 -18.57 -19.38
N MET A 71 11.05 -19.63 -19.02
CA MET A 71 9.84 -20.08 -19.71
C MET A 71 8.58 -19.66 -18.94
N LEU A 72 7.56 -19.22 -19.67
CA LEU A 72 6.24 -18.94 -19.12
C LEU A 72 5.51 -20.26 -18.88
N MET A 73 5.17 -20.54 -17.63
CA MET A 73 4.58 -21.81 -17.20
C MET A 73 3.06 -21.87 -17.36
N ASN A 74 2.40 -20.73 -17.43
CA ASN A 74 0.95 -20.61 -17.56
C ASN A 74 0.52 -19.76 -18.77
N PRO A 75 0.92 -20.09 -20.01
CA PRO A 75 0.56 -19.32 -21.20
C PRO A 75 -0.90 -19.54 -21.67
N GLY A 76 -1.59 -20.55 -21.14
CA GLY A 76 -2.97 -20.87 -21.52
C GLY A 76 -4.00 -20.07 -20.73
N LEU A 77 -5.18 -19.85 -21.32
CA LEU A 77 -6.31 -19.15 -20.67
C LEU A 77 -6.94 -19.93 -19.50
N LEU A 78 -6.58 -21.21 -19.33
CA LEU A 78 -7.02 -22.00 -18.19
C LEU A 78 -6.18 -21.70 -16.95
N GLU A 79 -4.86 -21.54 -17.15
CA GLU A 79 -3.90 -21.28 -16.08
C GLU A 79 -3.71 -19.77 -15.82
N TYR A 80 -3.72 -18.94 -16.86
CA TYR A 80 -3.85 -17.49 -16.75
C TYR A 80 -5.34 -17.14 -16.69
N ARG A 81 -5.88 -17.15 -15.48
CA ARG A 81 -7.31 -16.93 -15.24
C ARG A 81 -7.63 -15.45 -15.36
N SER A 82 -8.50 -15.12 -16.32
CA SER A 82 -9.22 -13.86 -16.32
C SER A 82 -10.60 -14.06 -15.69
N PRO A 83 -11.18 -13.02 -15.06
CA PRO A 83 -12.46 -13.13 -14.39
C PRO A 83 -13.55 -13.65 -15.34
N SER A 84 -14.44 -14.48 -14.83
CA SER A 84 -15.63 -14.87 -15.59
C SER A 84 -16.80 -13.91 -15.35
N ALA A 85 -17.83 -13.95 -16.19
CA ALA A 85 -19.04 -13.15 -15.99
C ALA A 85 -19.76 -13.42 -14.65
N VAL A 86 -19.53 -14.59 -14.04
CA VAL A 86 -20.11 -14.98 -12.74
C VAL A 86 -19.36 -14.34 -11.58
N GLU A 87 -18.06 -14.09 -11.76
CA GLU A 87 -17.18 -13.45 -10.77
C GLU A 87 -17.18 -11.92 -10.90
N SER A 88 -17.83 -11.40 -11.94
CA SER A 88 -17.96 -9.97 -12.19
C SER A 88 -18.77 -9.29 -11.08
N PRO A 89 -18.25 -8.24 -10.43
CA PRO A 89 -19.01 -7.44 -9.49
C PRO A 89 -20.04 -6.56 -10.22
N ASP A 90 -21.04 -6.07 -9.48
CA ASP A 90 -21.84 -4.93 -9.94
C ASP A 90 -20.93 -3.69 -10.00
N VAL A 91 -20.87 -3.02 -11.15
CA VAL A 91 -20.04 -1.82 -11.32
C VAL A 91 -20.95 -0.63 -11.56
N GLU A 92 -20.86 0.37 -10.69
CA GLU A 92 -21.58 1.63 -10.80
C GLU A 92 -20.62 2.72 -11.32
N PRO A 93 -20.62 3.00 -12.65
CA PRO A 93 -19.78 4.04 -13.22
C PRO A 93 -20.35 5.42 -12.93
N ILE A 94 -19.50 6.34 -12.47
CA ILE A 94 -19.84 7.73 -12.19
C ILE A 94 -18.95 8.62 -13.04
N ILE A 95 -19.57 9.34 -13.97
CA ILE A 95 -18.87 10.29 -14.84
C ILE A 95 -18.70 11.61 -14.09
N VAL A 96 -17.46 12.09 -13.99
CA VAL A 96 -17.15 13.42 -13.46
C VAL A 96 -16.65 14.29 -14.61
N GLU A 97 -17.18 15.50 -14.71
CA GLU A 97 -16.85 16.44 -15.78
C GLU A 97 -16.17 17.69 -15.22
N SER A 98 -14.84 17.74 -15.21
CA SER A 98 -14.09 18.93 -14.77
C SER A 98 -13.86 19.97 -15.87
N ILE A 99 -14.13 19.64 -17.14
CA ILE A 99 -13.88 20.43 -18.36
C ILE A 99 -12.45 20.99 -18.45
N ASP A 100 -11.58 20.32 -19.22
CA ASP A 100 -10.19 20.74 -19.39
C ASP A 100 -10.03 21.83 -20.47
N PRO A 101 -9.42 22.99 -20.19
CA PRO A 101 -9.22 24.04 -21.19
C PRO A 101 -8.32 23.62 -22.37
N GLU A 102 -7.40 22.68 -22.17
CA GLU A 102 -6.48 22.17 -23.21
C GLU A 102 -7.06 20.97 -23.96
N GLY A 103 -8.14 20.37 -23.43
CA GLY A 103 -8.80 19.22 -24.00
C GLY A 103 -9.70 19.58 -25.20
N PRO A 104 -9.80 18.72 -26.24
CA PRO A 104 -10.76 18.92 -27.31
C PRO A 104 -12.18 18.95 -26.73
N PHE A 105 -12.87 20.08 -26.88
CA PHE A 105 -14.18 20.34 -26.27
C PHE A 105 -14.24 20.22 -24.74
N GLY A 106 -13.11 20.22 -24.03
CA GLY A 106 -13.07 19.96 -22.59
C GLY A 106 -12.73 18.52 -22.18
N ALA A 107 -12.51 17.62 -23.14
CA ALA A 107 -12.36 16.19 -22.88
C ALA A 107 -10.94 15.78 -22.44
N LYS A 108 -10.87 14.75 -21.59
CA LYS A 108 -9.66 14.08 -21.11
C LYS A 108 -9.74 12.56 -21.40
N GLU A 109 -8.75 11.80 -20.94
CA GLU A 109 -8.77 10.34 -21.04
C GLU A 109 -9.82 9.72 -20.10
N CYS A 110 -10.29 8.51 -20.42
CA CYS A 110 -11.32 7.77 -19.69
C CYS A 110 -11.06 6.26 -19.57
N SER A 111 -9.90 5.78 -19.99
CA SER A 111 -9.63 4.35 -20.12
C SER A 111 -8.68 3.86 -19.03
N GLU A 112 -7.51 4.49 -18.88
CA GLU A 112 -6.43 3.91 -18.09
C GLU A 112 -6.55 4.26 -16.60
N GLY A 113 -6.97 5.48 -16.26
CA GLY A 113 -7.00 5.94 -14.87
C GLY A 113 -7.90 5.10 -13.95
N SER A 114 -9.01 4.59 -14.46
CA SER A 114 -9.94 3.74 -13.69
C SER A 114 -9.35 2.38 -13.33
N LEU A 115 -8.46 1.82 -14.16
CA LEU A 115 -7.85 0.52 -13.88
C LEU A 115 -6.94 0.60 -12.64
N ALA A 116 -6.08 1.63 -12.60
CA ALA A 116 -5.09 1.80 -11.55
C ALA A 116 -5.72 2.00 -10.15
N ALA A 117 -6.93 2.56 -10.08
CA ALA A 117 -7.65 2.77 -8.82
C ALA A 117 -8.29 1.48 -8.25
N THR A 118 -8.49 0.46 -9.09
CA THR A 118 -9.23 -0.76 -8.70
C THR A 118 -8.45 -1.63 -7.72
N ILE A 119 -7.19 -1.92 -8.03
CA ILE A 119 -6.31 -2.76 -7.18
C ILE A 119 -6.18 -2.21 -5.75
N PRO A 120 -5.83 -0.93 -5.53
CA PRO A 120 -5.73 -0.38 -4.18
C PRO A 120 -7.08 -0.28 -3.47
N ALA A 121 -8.19 -0.05 -4.20
CA ALA A 121 -9.53 -0.07 -3.60
C ALA A 121 -9.86 -1.44 -3.00
N ILE A 122 -9.61 -2.53 -3.75
CA ILE A 122 -9.79 -3.91 -3.27
C ILE A 122 -8.84 -4.21 -2.11
N SER A 123 -7.56 -3.84 -2.22
CA SER A 123 -6.57 -4.04 -1.14
C SER A 123 -6.99 -3.35 0.17
N ASN A 124 -7.49 -2.12 0.09
CA ASN A 124 -7.98 -1.39 1.24
C ASN A 124 -9.26 -2.01 1.82
N ALA A 125 -10.18 -2.50 0.98
CA ALA A 125 -11.38 -3.18 1.42
C ALA A 125 -11.06 -4.51 2.14
N ILE A 126 -10.09 -5.29 1.65
CA ILE A 126 -9.59 -6.50 2.34
C ILE A 126 -8.99 -6.12 3.70
N TYR A 127 -8.22 -5.03 3.77
CA TYR A 127 -7.68 -4.54 5.04
C TYR A 127 -8.80 -4.14 6.01
N ASP A 128 -9.85 -3.46 5.54
CA ASP A 128 -11.00 -3.11 6.38
C ASP A 128 -11.73 -4.36 6.89
N ALA A 129 -11.95 -5.36 6.02
CA ALA A 129 -12.70 -6.58 6.34
C ALA A 129 -12.00 -7.49 7.37
N VAL A 130 -10.70 -7.74 7.20
CA VAL A 130 -9.97 -8.75 8.01
C VAL A 130 -8.68 -8.21 8.66
N GLY A 131 -8.33 -6.95 8.43
CA GLY A 131 -7.17 -6.28 9.04
C GLY A 131 -5.82 -6.87 8.63
N ILE A 132 -5.70 -7.40 7.42
CA ILE A 132 -4.42 -7.82 6.82
C ILE A 132 -4.01 -6.82 5.73
N ARG A 133 -2.72 -6.50 5.64
CA ARG A 133 -2.20 -5.62 4.59
C ARG A 133 -1.47 -6.46 3.54
N LEU A 134 -2.04 -6.55 2.35
CA LEU A 134 -1.41 -7.19 1.20
C LEU A 134 -0.68 -6.13 0.38
N HIS A 135 0.60 -6.37 0.10
CA HIS A 135 1.47 -5.42 -0.62
C HIS A 135 1.78 -5.86 -2.05
N GLU A 136 1.35 -7.05 -2.43
CA GLU A 136 1.64 -7.66 -3.71
C GLU A 136 0.38 -8.32 -4.25
N CYS A 137 0.01 -7.98 -5.48
CA CYS A 137 -1.05 -8.64 -6.24
C CYS A 137 -0.48 -9.84 -7.01
N PRO A 138 -1.31 -10.82 -7.39
CA PRO A 138 -2.73 -10.95 -7.03
C PRO A 138 -2.96 -11.36 -5.57
N PHE A 139 -4.16 -11.04 -5.05
CA PHE A 139 -4.68 -11.41 -3.74
C PHE A 139 -5.33 -12.80 -3.79
N THR A 140 -4.56 -13.80 -4.20
CA THR A 140 -5.06 -15.18 -4.32
C THR A 140 -5.47 -15.75 -2.96
N PRO A 141 -6.40 -16.72 -2.91
CA PRO A 141 -6.81 -17.34 -1.65
C PRO A 141 -5.64 -17.87 -0.83
N GLU A 142 -4.61 -18.45 -1.47
CA GLU A 142 -3.43 -18.96 -0.79
C GLU A 142 -2.63 -17.85 -0.11
N ARG A 143 -2.45 -16.70 -0.79
CA ARG A 143 -1.72 -15.54 -0.26
C ARG A 143 -2.49 -14.87 0.88
N VAL A 144 -3.81 -14.73 0.72
CA VAL A 144 -4.72 -14.19 1.75
C VAL A 144 -4.71 -15.10 2.99
N LEU A 145 -4.87 -16.41 2.82
CA LEU A 145 -4.87 -17.37 3.90
C LEU A 145 -3.50 -17.42 4.63
N ALA A 146 -2.40 -17.33 3.88
CA ALA A 146 -1.07 -17.22 4.47
C ALA A 146 -0.93 -15.97 5.34
N ALA A 147 -1.42 -14.81 4.87
CA ALA A 147 -1.41 -13.56 5.62
C ALA A 147 -2.31 -13.62 6.88
N LEU A 148 -3.51 -14.20 6.78
CA LEU A 148 -4.41 -14.43 7.92
C LEU A 148 -3.77 -15.32 8.99
N ARG A 149 -3.11 -16.42 8.58
CA ARG A 149 -2.39 -17.31 9.49
C ARG A 149 -1.19 -16.62 10.13
N ALA A 150 -0.46 -15.81 9.38
CA ALA A 150 0.65 -15.02 9.92
C ALA A 150 0.15 -14.05 11.00
N LYS A 151 -0.95 -13.33 10.73
CA LYS A 151 -1.60 -12.44 11.70
C LYS A 151 -2.01 -13.17 12.98
N LYS A 152 -2.63 -14.36 12.88
CA LYS A 152 -3.01 -15.19 14.05
C LYS A 152 -1.80 -15.67 14.89
N LYS A 153 -0.64 -15.87 14.26
CA LYS A 153 0.61 -16.27 14.95
C LYS A 153 1.35 -15.10 15.60
N VAL A 154 1.20 -13.89 15.07
CA VAL A 154 1.75 -12.68 15.68
C VAL A 154 0.91 -12.36 16.92
N LYS A 155 1.38 -12.77 18.10
CA LYS A 155 0.83 -12.26 19.36
C LYS A 155 0.90 -10.73 19.32
N ALA A 156 -0.20 -10.06 19.66
CA ALA A 156 -0.17 -8.65 19.95
C ALA A 156 0.88 -8.41 21.05
N ILE A 157 1.96 -7.72 20.71
CA ILE A 157 2.95 -7.31 21.71
C ILE A 157 2.32 -6.13 22.45
N ASN A 158 1.64 -6.41 23.56
CA ASN A 158 1.26 -5.37 24.51
C ASN A 158 2.54 -4.88 25.18
N LEU A 159 3.12 -3.80 24.65
CA LEU A 159 4.27 -3.11 25.25
C LEU A 159 3.94 -2.57 26.66
N THR A 160 2.67 -2.59 27.06
CA THR A 160 2.15 -2.11 28.34
C THR A 160 1.56 -3.22 29.22
N GLU A 161 1.57 -4.49 28.79
CA GLU A 161 1.11 -5.59 29.66
C GLU A 161 2.09 -5.78 30.83
N GLY A 162 1.62 -5.47 32.04
CA GLY A 162 2.43 -5.56 33.27
C GLY A 162 3.27 -4.32 33.58
N ILE A 163 3.14 -3.24 32.80
CA ILE A 163 3.72 -1.93 33.14
C ILE A 163 2.57 -1.02 33.57
N ASP A 164 2.46 -0.79 34.87
CA ASP A 164 1.57 0.24 35.41
C ASP A 164 2.13 1.62 34.99
N PRO A 165 1.41 2.41 34.16
CA PRO A 165 1.89 3.71 33.67
C PRO A 165 2.02 4.76 34.78
N THR A 166 1.52 4.46 35.98
CA THR A 166 1.65 5.24 37.21
C THR A 166 2.67 4.66 38.19
N ASP A 167 3.22 3.47 37.93
CA ASP A 167 4.31 2.90 38.73
C ASP A 167 5.62 3.57 38.27
N PRO A 168 6.29 4.35 39.14
CA PRO A 168 7.54 4.99 38.77
C PRO A 168 8.54 3.88 38.49
N ALA A 169 8.88 3.68 37.21
CA ALA A 169 9.96 2.79 36.81
C ALA A 169 11.13 3.05 37.75
N ARG A 170 11.50 2.08 38.59
CA ARG A 170 12.54 2.22 39.62
C ARG A 170 13.79 2.81 38.97
N PHE A 171 13.90 4.13 39.02
CA PHE A 171 15.13 4.84 38.77
C PHE A 171 15.96 4.51 40.00
N ARG A 172 17.06 3.77 39.78
CA ARG A 172 17.93 3.33 40.87
C ARG A 172 18.64 4.56 41.43
N GLU A 173 18.00 5.26 42.36
CA GLU A 173 18.59 6.37 43.09
C GLU A 173 19.40 5.81 44.27
N HIS A 174 20.72 5.90 44.17
CA HIS A 174 21.45 6.39 45.33
C HIS A 174 21.76 7.85 45.04
N GLY A 175 21.19 8.71 45.88
CA GLY A 175 21.26 10.15 45.77
C GLY A 175 22.69 10.66 45.66
N GLY A 176 22.83 11.71 44.86
CA GLY A 176 24.07 12.44 44.69
C GLY A 176 23.99 13.26 43.43
N SER A 177 23.37 14.42 43.52
CA SER A 177 23.54 15.50 42.55
C SER A 177 25.00 15.67 42.11
N LEU A 178 25.23 16.23 40.92
CA LEU A 178 26.43 17.02 40.58
C LEU A 178 27.76 16.24 40.40
N TRP A 179 28.48 16.57 39.32
CA TRP A 179 29.92 16.37 39.07
C TRP A 179 30.59 15.01 39.37
N PHE A 180 31.15 14.37 38.34
CA PHE A 180 32.08 13.25 38.49
C PHE A 180 33.50 13.77 38.77
N ARG A 181 33.97 13.70 40.04
CA ARG A 181 35.41 13.79 40.38
C ARG A 181 35.97 12.38 40.53
N GLY A 182 36.61 11.87 39.49
CA GLY A 182 37.33 10.60 39.50
C GLY A 182 37.80 10.20 38.10
N LYS A 183 38.99 9.60 38.01
CA LYS A 183 39.50 9.07 36.74
C LYS A 183 38.55 7.97 36.25
N GLY A 184 37.92 8.21 35.10
CA GLY A 184 37.07 7.21 34.44
C GLY A 184 37.86 5.93 34.14
N PRO A 185 37.16 4.81 33.84
CA PRO A 185 37.78 3.52 33.56
C PRO A 185 38.83 3.64 32.45
N GLU A 186 39.92 2.87 32.54
CA GLU A 186 40.96 2.85 31.50
C GLU A 186 40.35 2.42 30.17
N ARG A 187 40.37 3.35 29.21
CA ARG A 187 39.81 3.14 27.86
C ARG A 187 40.88 2.56 26.94
N HIS A 188 40.40 1.85 25.92
CA HIS A 188 41.24 1.16 24.94
C HIS A 188 42.25 2.12 24.27
N PRO A 189 43.52 1.71 24.06
CA PRO A 189 44.62 2.59 23.63
C PRO A 189 44.48 3.22 22.23
N LEU A 190 43.42 2.88 21.48
CA LEU A 190 43.16 3.40 20.13
C LEU A 190 41.86 4.23 20.05
N ASP A 191 41.33 4.69 21.19
CA ASP A 191 40.12 5.55 21.21
C ASP A 191 40.38 6.86 20.42
N PRO A 192 39.73 7.05 19.26
CA PRO A 192 40.00 8.17 18.37
C PRO A 192 39.47 9.52 18.88
N SER A 193 38.70 9.53 19.98
CA SER A 193 38.07 10.73 20.55
C SER A 193 39.03 11.66 21.33
N ARG A 194 40.31 11.29 21.46
CA ARG A 194 41.33 12.09 22.18
C ARG A 194 42.51 12.56 21.33
N ARG A 195 42.37 12.70 20.00
CA ARG A 195 43.40 13.44 19.23
C ARG A 195 43.44 14.87 19.74
N GLU A 196 44.45 15.16 20.56
CA GLU A 196 44.74 16.49 21.07
C GLU A 196 45.04 17.38 19.87
N THR A 197 44.11 18.28 19.56
CA THR A 197 44.40 19.45 18.74
C THR A 197 45.37 20.31 19.54
N VAL A 198 46.63 20.32 19.11
CA VAL A 198 47.66 21.20 19.67
C VAL A 198 47.27 22.63 19.30
N ALA A 199 46.76 23.39 20.26
CA ALA A 199 46.58 24.82 20.15
C ALA A 199 47.90 25.49 20.54
N GLU A 200 48.65 26.01 19.55
CA GLU A 200 49.77 26.92 19.81
C GLU A 200 49.23 28.24 20.34
N VAL A 201 49.76 28.67 21.49
CA VAL A 201 49.60 30.02 22.03
C VAL A 201 51.00 30.63 22.14
N GLY A 202 51.21 31.75 21.46
CA GLY A 202 52.33 32.67 21.65
C GLY A 202 51.98 33.97 20.93
N GLY A 203 52.22 35.17 21.43
CA GLY A 203 52.78 35.70 22.67
C GLY A 203 52.79 37.23 22.47
N ASP A 204 52.63 38.02 23.53
CA ASP A 204 52.72 39.49 23.47
C ASP A 204 54.14 39.95 23.11
N ASP A 205 54.25 40.77 22.06
CA ASP A 205 54.99 42.05 21.95
C ASP A 205 54.62 42.77 20.65
#